data_AF-A0A970IFQ6-F1
#
_entry.id   AF-A0A970IFQ6-F1
#
_cell.length_a   1.000
_cell.length_b   1.000
_cell.length_c   1.000
_cell.angle_alpha   90.00
_cell.angle_beta   90.00
_cell.angle_gamma   90.00
#
_symmetry.space_group_name_H-M   'P 1'
#
loop_
_entity.id
_entity.type
_entity.pdbx_description
1 polymer ?
#
loop_
_entity_poly.entity_id
_entity_poly.type
_entity_poly.pdbx_seq_one_letter_code
_entity_poly.pdbx_strand_id
1 'polypeptide(L)' 'MKITIRQENENDYKTTESVVEQAFKSPEYSSPNEHFLVAKLRKSNAFIPELSLVAEVGGRIIGHIMLTK' A
#
# COMPACT_ATOMS: atom_id res chain seq x y z
N MET A 1 -5.22 -14.54 16.13
CA MET A 1 -4.43 -14.09 14.97
C MET A 1 -3.63 -12.87 15.41
N LYS A 2 -2.29 -12.89 15.30
CA LYS A 2 -1.46 -11.73 15.70
C LYS A 2 -1.22 -10.88 14.46
N ILE A 3 -1.64 -9.61 14.53
CA ILE A 3 -1.42 -8.61 13.48
C ILE A 3 -0.34 -7.66 14.00
N THR A 4 0.69 -7.41 13.17
CA THR A 4 1.71 -6.41 13.44
C THR A 4 1.50 -5.25 12.49
N ILE A 5 1.45 -4.02 13.03
CA ILE A 5 1.47 -2.80 12.23
C ILE A 5 2.88 -2.23 12.31
N ARG A 6 3.48 -1.95 11.15
CA ARG A 6 4.81 -1.34 11.05
C ARG A 6 4.87 -0.39 9.89
N GLN A 7 5.90 0.45 9.89
CA GLN A 7 6.21 1.30 8.76
C GLN A 7 6.55 0.44 7.52
N GLU A 8 6.07 0.89 6.37
CA GLU A 8 6.44 0.36 5.06
C GLU A 8 7.93 0.61 4.79
N ASN A 9 8.63 -0.38 4.24
CA ASN A 9 9.97 -0.21 3.69
C ASN A 9 9.98 -0.47 2.18
N GLU A 10 11.07 -0.11 1.51
CA GLU A 10 11.16 -0.24 0.04
C GLU A 10 11.03 -1.69 -0.46
N ASN A 11 11.39 -2.70 0.35
CA ASN A 11 11.21 -4.11 -0.02
C ASN A 11 9.73 -4.52 -0.02
N ASP A 12 8.87 -3.77 0.67
CA ASP A 12 7.44 -4.04 0.73
C ASP A 12 6.69 -3.51 -0.50
N TYR A 13 7.26 -2.57 -1.26
CA TYR A 13 6.57 -1.83 -2.32
C TYR A 13 5.87 -2.71 -3.35
N LYS A 14 6.55 -3.77 -3.81
CA LYS A 14 5.97 -4.72 -4.77
C LYS A 14 4.78 -5.48 -4.17
N THR A 15 4.88 -5.81 -2.88
CA THR A 15 3.83 -6.54 -2.17
C THR A 15 2.64 -5.63 -1.90
N THR A 16 2.86 -4.39 -1.45
CA THR A 16 1.79 -3.43 -1.19
C THR A 16 1.09 -2.98 -2.47
N GLU A 17 1.82 -2.81 -3.58
CA GLU A 17 1.21 -2.58 -4.91
C GLU A 17 0.26 -3.70 -5.32
N SER A 18 0.66 -4.97 -5.11
CA SER A 18 -0.20 -6.12 -5.40
C SER A 18 -1.41 -6.23 -4.47
N VAL A 19 -1.26 -5.86 -3.19
CA VAL A 19 -2.38 -5.81 -2.23
C VAL A 19 -3.39 -4.74 -2.64
N VAL A 20 -2.91 -3.55 -3.03
CA VAL A 20 -3.77 -2.46 -3.54
C VAL A 20 -4.44 -2.88 -4.84
N GLU A 21 -3.72 -3.43 -5.80
CA GLU A 21 -4.31 -3.94 -7.05
C GLU A 21 -5.44 -4.94 -6.79
N GLN A 22 -5.23 -5.91 -5.89
CA GLN A 22 -6.26 -6.89 -5.52
C GLN A 22 -7.47 -6.26 -4.84
N ALA A 23 -7.28 -5.25 -3.99
CA ALA A 23 -8.36 -4.54 -3.31
C ALA A 23 -9.25 -3.76 -4.29
N PHE A 24 -8.66 -3.19 -5.35
CA PHE A 24 -9.36 -2.40 -6.37
C PHE A 24 -9.78 -3.21 -7.61
N LYS A 25 -9.48 -4.52 -7.66
CA LYS A 25 -9.83 -5.41 -8.79
C LYS A 25 -11.34 -5.67 -8.95
N SER A 26 -12.18 -5.22 -8.01
CA SER A 26 -13.63 -5.41 -8.05
C SER A 26 -14.25 -4.64 -9.23
N PRO A 27 -15.20 -5.23 -10.00
CA PRO A 27 -15.72 -4.66 -11.25
C PRO A 27 -16.43 -3.30 -11.12
N GLU A 28 -16.79 -2.87 -9.91
CA GLU A 28 -17.37 -1.54 -9.66
C GLU A 28 -16.34 -0.40 -9.72
N TYR A 29 -15.05 -0.72 -9.62
CA TYR A 29 -13.95 0.25 -9.62
C TYR A 29 -13.06 0.04 -10.85
N SER A 30 -13.62 0.19 -12.04
CA SER A 30 -12.86 0.15 -13.29
C SER A 30 -12.15 1.48 -13.54
N SER A 31 -11.13 1.77 -12.73
CA SER A 31 -10.09 2.75 -13.06
C SER A 31 -8.75 2.08 -12.90
N PRO A 32 -8.10 1.59 -13.96
CA PRO A 32 -6.96 0.67 -13.90
C PRO A 32 -5.63 1.30 -13.40
N ASN A 33 -5.68 2.27 -12.48
CA ASN A 33 -4.56 3.17 -12.18
C ASN A 33 -4.22 3.32 -10.69
N GLU A 34 -4.91 2.71 -9.72
CA GLU A 34 -4.59 2.94 -8.30
C GLU A 34 -3.19 2.44 -7.91
N HIS A 35 -2.72 1.33 -8.48
CA HIS A 35 -1.34 0.85 -8.26
C HIS A 35 -0.29 1.83 -8.82
N PHE A 36 -0.59 2.50 -9.96
CA PHE A 36 0.24 3.60 -10.46
C PHE A 36 0.15 4.85 -9.57
N LEU A 37 -1.00 5.11 -8.94
CA LEU A 37 -1.16 6.22 -8.02
C LEU A 37 -0.27 6.03 -6.79
N VAL A 38 -0.24 4.84 -6.19
CA VAL A 38 0.64 4.55 -5.05
C VAL A 38 2.12 4.78 -5.41
N ALA A 39 2.57 4.25 -6.55
CA ALA A 39 3.94 4.46 -7.01
C ALA A 39 4.26 5.93 -7.33
N LYS A 40 3.30 6.69 -7.85
CA LYS A 40 3.44 8.15 -8.10
C LYS A 40 3.45 8.95 -6.81
N LEU A 41 2.59 8.62 -5.85
CA LEU A 41 2.49 9.31 -4.56
C LEU A 41 3.80 9.17 -3.81
N ARG A 42 4.42 7.97 -3.76
CA ARG A 42 5.75 7.76 -3.14
C ARG A 42 6.85 8.66 -3.70
N LYS A 43 6.72 9.11 -4.95
CA LYS A 43 7.68 10.01 -5.63
C LYS A 43 7.32 11.50 -5.48
N SER A 44 6.19 11.81 -4.84
CA SER A 44 5.73 13.18 -4.64
C SER A 44 6.26 13.75 -3.33
N ASN A 45 6.45 15.07 -3.27
CA ASN A 45 6.79 15.78 -2.04
C ASN A 45 5.67 15.76 -0.98
N ALA A 46 4.49 15.28 -1.35
CA ALA A 46 3.35 15.15 -0.43
C ALA A 46 3.37 13.81 0.32
N PHE A 47 4.23 12.86 -0.06
CA PHE A 47 4.33 11.57 0.62
C PHE A 47 5.03 11.71 1.97
N ILE A 48 4.43 11.10 2.98
CA ILE A 48 4.95 11.06 4.34
C ILE A 48 5.33 9.61 4.65
N PRO A 49 6.61 9.22 4.48
CA PRO A 49 7.06 7.84 4.67
C PRO A 49 6.75 7.27 6.06
N GLU A 50 6.75 8.13 7.07
CA GLU A 50 6.46 7.80 8.47
C GLU A 50 5.00 7.40 8.70
N LEU A 51 4.10 7.78 7.78
CA LEU A 51 2.68 7.46 7.81
C LEU A 51 2.29 6.41 6.75
N SER A 52 3.27 5.83 6.04
CA SER A 52 3.04 4.65 5.22
C SER A 52 3.16 3.41 6.09
N LEU A 53 2.05 2.73 6.34
CA LEU A 53 1.99 1.59 7.25
C LEU A 53 1.50 0.34 6.53
N VAL A 54 2.03 -0.81 6.95
CA VAL A 54 1.61 -2.13 6.50
C VAL A 54 1.07 -2.95 7.66
N ALA A 55 0.02 -3.71 7.39
CA ALA A 55 -0.50 -4.72 8.30
C ALA A 55 0.08 -6.08 7.90
N GLU A 56 0.76 -6.74 8.84
CA GLU A 56 1.47 -8.01 8.60
C GLU A 56 0.91 -9.13 9.50
N VAL A 57 0.70 -10.30 8.91
CA VAL A 57 0.30 -11.53 9.61
C VAL A 57 1.18 -12.67 9.15
N GLY A 58 1.99 -13.22 10.07
CA GLY A 58 2.87 -14.36 9.77
C GLY A 58 3.87 -14.09 8.64
N GLY A 59 4.46 -12.89 8.57
CA GLY A 59 5.40 -12.52 7.51
C GLY A 59 4.75 -12.03 6.22
N ARG A 60 3.42 -12.03 6.12
CA ARG A 60 2.68 -11.60 4.93
C ARG A 60 1.97 -10.29 5.14
N ILE A 61 2.16 -9.36 4.22
CA ILE A 61 1.43 -8.10 4.20
C ILE A 61 0.02 -8.37 3.69
N ILE A 62 -0.97 -7.98 4.49
CA ILE A 62 -2.39 -8.17 4.22
C ILE A 62 -3.15 -6.85 4.05
N GLY A 63 -2.49 -5.72 4.29
CA GLY A 63 -3.09 -4.41 4.19
C GLY A 63 -2.02 -3.33 4.12
N HIS A 64 -2.38 -2.22 3.50
CA HIS A 64 -1.50 -1.06 3.29
C HIS A 64 -2.32 0.21 3.45
N ILE A 65 -1.77 1.19 4.14
CA ILE A 65 -2.32 2.54 4.26
C ILE A 65 -1.20 3.55 4.01
N MET A 66 -1.51 4.58 3.24
CA MET A 66 -0.61 5.68 2.92
C MET A 66 -1.35 6.98 3.13
N LEU A 67 -0.69 7.93 3.80
CA LEU A 67 -1.19 9.28 3.96
C LEU A 67 -0.27 10.25 3.21
N THR A 68 -0.88 11.22 2.55
CA THR A 68 -0.21 12.31 1.85
C THR A 68 -0.75 13.65 2.33
N LYS A 69 0.05 14.70 2.22
CA LYS A 69 -0.32 16.08 2.60
C LYS A 69 -1.26 16.74 1.60
#